data_AF-A0A962VH67-F1
#
_entry.id   AF-A0A962VH67-F1
#
_cell.length_a   1.000
_cell.length_b   1.000
_cell.length_c   1.000
_cell.angle_alpha   90.00
_cell.angle_beta   90.00
_cell.angle_gamma   90.00
#
_symmetry.space_group_name_H-M   'P 1'
#
loop_
_entity.id
_entity.type
_entity.pdbx_description
1 polymer ?
#
loop_
_entity_poly.entity_id
_entity_poly.type
_entity_poly.pdbx_seq_one_letter_code
_entity_poly.pdbx_strand_id
1 'polypeptide(L)' 'MSVLKARYSESERRLLLDIARASIQHGASSGRLLDVNPKRYPITLQEHRASFVTLHKQGELRGCIGTLEPYQPLV' A
#
# COMPACT_ATOMS: atom_id res chain seq x y z
N MET A 1 -21.13 18.55 -3.70
CA MET A 1 -19.98 17.99 -2.95
C MET A 1 -19.16 17.17 -3.93
N SER A 2 -18.01 17.71 -4.35
CA SER A 2 -17.17 17.15 -5.41
C SER A 2 -16.58 15.81 -4.94
N VAL A 3 -17.00 14.72 -5.58
CA VAL A 3 -16.38 13.41 -5.43
C VAL A 3 -14.94 13.56 -5.93
N LEU A 4 -14.00 13.39 -5.00
CA LEU A 4 -12.57 13.55 -5.19
C LEU A 4 -12.10 12.81 -6.46
N LYS A 5 -11.53 13.58 -7.38
CA LYS A 5 -10.70 13.10 -8.49
C LYS A 5 -9.69 12.08 -7.92
N ALA A 6 -9.57 10.90 -8.52
CA ALA A 6 -8.62 9.89 -8.06
C ALA A 6 -7.21 10.50 -8.01
N ARG A 7 -6.63 10.61 -6.80
CA ARG A 7 -5.30 11.19 -6.55
C ARG A 7 -4.18 10.39 -7.22
N TYR A 8 -4.44 9.14 -7.56
CA TYR A 8 -3.53 8.21 -8.20
C TYR A 8 -4.19 7.60 -9.44
N SER A 9 -3.41 7.43 -10.50
CA SER A 9 -3.80 6.71 -11.71
C SER A 9 -4.11 5.24 -11.41
N GLU A 10 -4.85 4.58 -12.31
CA GLU A 10 -5.18 3.16 -12.14
C GLU A 10 -3.92 2.25 -12.09
N SER A 11 -2.86 2.61 -12.81
CA SER A 11 -1.58 1.90 -12.75
C SER A 11 -0.90 2.08 -11.39
N GLU A 12 -0.89 3.29 -10.84
CA GLU A 12 -0.37 3.56 -9.49
C GLU A 12 -1.18 2.82 -8.42
N ARG A 13 -2.51 2.79 -8.53
CA ARG A 13 -3.38 2.03 -7.61
C ARG A 13 -3.09 0.54 -7.68
N ARG A 14 -2.85 0.00 -8.89
CA ARG A 14 -2.45 -1.39 -9.08
C ARG A 14 -1.10 -1.68 -8.42
N LEU A 15 -0.10 -0.81 -8.63
CA LEU A 15 1.22 -0.93 -8.01
C LEU A 15 1.15 -0.97 -6.48
N LEU A 16 0.32 -0.12 -5.87
CA LEU A 16 0.10 -0.11 -4.42
C LEU A 16 -0.50 -1.42 -3.89
N LEU A 17 -1.44 -2.01 -4.64
CA LEU A 17 -2.01 -3.31 -4.28
C LEU A 17 -1.00 -4.45 -4.47
N ASP A 18 -0.19 -4.39 -5.52
CA ASP A 18 0.80 -5.41 -5.84
C ASP A 18 1.93 -5.42 -4.80
N ILE A 19 2.42 -4.24 -4.39
CA ILE A 19 3.45 -4.16 -3.35
C ILE A 19 2.91 -4.61 -1.99
N ALA A 20 1.68 -4.23 -1.63
CA ALA A 20 1.07 -4.71 -0.39
C ALA A 20 0.95 -6.24 -0.38
N ARG A 21 0.53 -6.84 -1.50
CA ARG A 21 0.42 -8.30 -1.65
C ARG A 21 1.80 -8.97 -1.58
N ALA A 22 2.80 -8.43 -2.28
CA ALA A 22 4.16 -8.97 -2.27
C ALA A 22 4.78 -8.91 -0.87
N SER A 23 4.61 -7.80 -0.15
CA SER A 23 5.10 -7.63 1.23
C SER A 23 4.47 -8.66 2.18
N ILE A 24 3.16 -8.88 2.09
CA ILE A 24 2.46 -9.86 2.92
C ILE A 24 2.94 -11.28 2.59
N GLN A 25 3.07 -11.63 1.30
CA GLN A 25 3.54 -12.96 0.89
C GLN A 25 4.99 -13.21 1.34
N HIS A 26 5.88 -12.23 1.16
CA HIS A 26 7.27 -12.33 1.57
C HIS A 26 7.40 -12.47 3.09
N GLY A 27 6.68 -11.65 3.85
CA GLY A 27 6.64 -11.73 5.31
C GLY A 27 6.07 -13.06 5.81
N ALA A 28 4.99 -13.55 5.21
CA ALA A 28 4.36 -14.82 5.61
C ALA A 28 5.24 -16.04 5.30
N SER A 29 5.99 -16.01 4.21
CA SER A 29 6.84 -17.14 3.77
C SER A 29 8.23 -17.15 4.40
N SER A 30 8.84 -15.98 4.63
CA SER A 30 10.22 -15.85 5.07
C SER A 30 10.38 -15.29 6.49
N GLY A 31 9.33 -14.71 7.06
CA GLY A 31 9.39 -13.98 8.33
C GLY A 31 10.15 -12.64 8.23
N ARG A 32 10.50 -12.18 7.03
CA ARG A 32 11.29 -10.96 6.80
C ARG A 32 10.48 -9.89 6.06
N LEU A 33 10.92 -8.64 6.20
CA LEU A 33 10.36 -7.52 5.45
C LEU A 33 10.81 -7.58 3.98
N LEU A 34 9.91 -7.24 3.07
CA LEU A 34 10.25 -7.04 1.67
C LEU A 34 11.13 -5.79 1.53
N ASP A 35 12.26 -5.88 0.84
CA ASP A 35 13.10 -4.72 0.53
C ASP A 35 12.44 -3.88 -0.57
N VAL A 36 12.03 -2.66 -0.19
CA VAL A 36 11.39 -1.71 -1.09
C VAL A 36 12.24 -0.45 -1.15
N ASN A 37 12.61 -0.08 -2.38
CA ASN A 37 13.27 1.19 -2.65
C ASN A 37 12.28 2.17 -3.29
N PRO A 38 11.82 3.22 -2.56
CA PRO A 38 10.82 4.16 -3.06
C PRO A 38 11.24 4.84 -4.37
N LYS A 39 12.55 5.03 -4.60
CA LYS A 39 13.09 5.68 -5.81
C LYS A 39 12.81 4.90 -7.10
N ARG A 40 12.36 3.64 -7.01
CA ARG A 40 11.97 2.81 -8.16
C ARG A 40 10.50 2.99 -8.57
N TYR A 41 9.73 3.82 -7.87
CA TYR A 41 8.30 4.02 -8.09
C TYR A 41 8.00 5.44 -8.61
N PRO A 42 6.80 5.69 -9.18
CA PRO A 42 6.38 7.03 -9.57
C PRO A 42 6.50 8.05 -8.43
N ILE A 43 6.85 9.31 -8.75
CA ILE A 43 7.12 10.35 -7.77
C ILE A 43 5.97 10.60 -6.79
N THR A 44 4.73 10.43 -7.27
CA THR A 44 3.48 10.53 -6.51
C THR A 44 3.38 9.54 -5.35
N LEU A 45 4.04 8.37 -5.46
CA LEU A 45 4.09 7.32 -4.44
C LEU A 45 5.28 7.48 -3.50
N GLN A 46 6.28 8.27 -3.87
CA GLN A 46 7.46 8.55 -3.03
C GLN A 46 7.14 9.54 -1.90
N GLU A 47 6.01 10.25 -1.99
CA GLU A 47 5.61 11.22 -0.98
C GLU A 47 5.18 10.54 0.32
N HIS A 48 5.43 11.24 1.43
CA HIS A 48 4.95 10.82 2.74
C HIS A 48 3.43 10.78 2.79
N ARG A 49 2.86 9.64 3.19
CA ARG A 49 1.41 9.39 3.25
C ARG A 49 1.05 8.42 4.37
N ALA A 50 -0.10 8.66 4.98
CA ALA A 50 -0.78 7.69 5.81
C ALA A 50 -1.48 6.67 4.91
N SER A 51 -1.44 5.39 5.29
CA SER A 51 -2.09 4.31 4.54
C SER A 51 -2.60 3.21 5.47
N PHE A 52 -3.61 2.49 5.00
CA PHE A 52 -4.15 1.30 5.63
C PHE A 52 -4.25 0.19 4.59
N VAL A 53 -3.90 -1.03 4.99
CA VAL A 53 -4.05 -2.24 4.19
C VAL A 53 -5.10 -3.13 4.85
N THR A 54 -6.19 -3.37 4.12
CA THR A 54 -7.29 -4.21 4.56
C THR A 54 -7.30 -5.52 3.79
N LEU A 55 -7.30 -6.64 4.50
CA LEU A 55 -7.45 -7.97 3.94
C LEU A 55 -8.88 -8.45 4.13
N HIS A 56 -9.46 -8.95 3.04
CA HIS A 56 -10.75 -9.65 3.06
C HIS A 56 -10.53 -11.10 2.65
N LYS A 57 -11.30 -12.02 3.25
CA LYS A 57 -11.34 -13.44 2.89
C LYS A 57 -12.79 -13.87 2.83
N GLN A 58 -13.23 -14.39 1.68
CA GLN A 58 -14.63 -14.78 1.44
C GLN A 58 -15.64 -13.64 1.70
N GLY A 59 -15.27 -12.41 1.33
CA GLY A 59 -16.10 -11.23 1.56
C GLY A 59 -15.97 -10.63 2.97
N GLU A 60 -15.45 -11.38 3.94
CA GLU A 60 -15.34 -10.95 5.33
C GLU A 60 -14.00 -10.28 5.64
N LEU A 61 -14.02 -9.34 6.58
CA LEU A 61 -12.81 -8.68 7.09
C LEU A 61 -11.90 -9.71 7.79
N ARG A 62 -10.67 -9.85 7.30
CA ARG A 62 -9.65 -10.71 7.91
C ARG A 62 -8.66 -9.94 8.78
N GLY A 63 -8.46 -8.66 8.48
CA GLY A 63 -7.59 -7.75 9.22
C GLY A 63 -7.42 -6.40 8.51
N CYS A 64 -7.12 -5.36 9.29
CA CYS A 64 -6.82 -4.02 8.80
C CYS A 64 -5.70 -3.43 9.66
N ILE A 65 -4.60 -3.01 9.05
CA ILE A 65 -3.46 -2.38 9.73
C ILE A 65 -2.98 -1.19 8.90
N GLY A 66 -2.56 -0.13 9.59
CA GLY A 66 -2.09 1.09 8.97
C GLY A 66 -1.72 2.12 10.02
N THR A 67 -1.39 3.31 9.54
CA THR A 67 -0.97 4.42 10.38
C THR A 67 -1.74 5.67 10.02
N LEU A 68 -2.08 6.47 11.02
CA LEU A 68 -2.81 7.73 10.82
C LEU A 68 -1.88 8.87 10.40
N GLU A 69 -0.60 8.79 10.74
CA GLU A 69 0.39 9.83 10.49
C GLU A 69 1.30 9.46 9.30
N PRO A 70 1.57 10.40 8.37
CA PRO A 70 2.40 10.17 7.20
C PRO A 70 3.90 10.27 7.53
N TYR A 71 4.45 9.32 8.29
CA TYR A 71 5.86 9.34 8.69
C TYR A 71 6.80 8.61 7.71
N GLN A 72 6.27 7.90 6.72
CA GLN A 72 7.01 7.20 5.66
C GLN A 72 6.42 7.49 4.27
N PRO A 73 7.22 7.33 3.19
CA PRO A 73 6.73 7.26 1.82
C PRO A 73 5.59 6.25 1.68
N LEU A 74 4.71 6.46 0.70
CA LEU A 74 3.57 5.56 0.46
C LEU A 74 4.00 4.15 0.02
N VAL A 75 5.19 4.01 -0.56
CA VAL A 75 5.83 2.76 -0.96
C VAL A 75 7.22 2.63 -0.36
#